data_AF-A0A0J6FRN2-F1
#
_entry.id   AF-A0A0J6FRN2-F1
#
_cell.length_a   1.000
_cell.length_b   1.000
_cell.length_c   1.000
_cell.angle_alpha   90.00
_cell.angle_beta   90.00
_cell.angle_gamma   90.00
#
_symmetry.space_group_name_H-M   'P 1'
#
loop_
_entity.id
_entity.type
_entity.pdbx_description
1 polymer ?
#
loop_
_entity_poly.entity_id
_entity_poly.type
_entity_poly.pdbx_seq_one_letter_code
_entity_poly.pdbx_strand_id
1 'polypeptide(L)'
;MHTVSALAQPAHQPRHAVDLDAEMAYWRQAHAEGRLGHQGFADYAQLLKIGYDVYLAYPRANEAQLYRVLQDAYHQCAPMLSVPWDEARWLVRHAWQHLAHSGHRH
;
A
#
# COMPACT_ATOMS: atom_id res chain seq x y z
N MET A 1 -32.63 -22.21 -28.67
CA MET A 1 -31.88 -22.84 -27.56
C MET A 1 -30.98 -21.77 -26.95
N HIS A 2 -31.40 -21.20 -25.82
CA HIS A 2 -30.66 -20.16 -25.12
C HIS A 2 -30.01 -20.80 -23.90
N THR A 3 -28.69 -20.81 -23.85
CA THR A 3 -27.95 -20.99 -22.60
C THR A 3 -27.11 -19.75 -22.41
N VAL A 4 -27.65 -18.85 -21.60
CA VAL A 4 -26.92 -17.76 -20.94
C VAL A 4 -25.85 -18.42 -20.07
N SER A 5 -24.59 -18.29 -20.46
CA SER A 5 -23.45 -18.59 -19.58
C SER A 5 -23.26 -17.44 -18.61
N ALA A 6 -24.14 -17.39 -17.61
CA ALA A 6 -23.87 -16.73 -16.35
C ALA A 6 -23.04 -17.70 -15.51
N LEU A 7 -21.72 -17.53 -15.50
CA LEU A 7 -20.86 -18.13 -14.49
C LEU A 7 -19.96 -17.03 -13.90
N ALA A 8 -20.51 -16.48 -12.82
CA ALA A 8 -19.80 -16.11 -11.61
C ALA A 8 -18.49 -15.34 -11.80
N GLN A 9 -18.59 -14.01 -11.74
CA GLN A 9 -17.54 -13.22 -11.11
C GLN A 9 -17.27 -13.85 -9.73
N PRO A 10 -16.06 -14.36 -9.42
CA PRO A 10 -15.73 -14.67 -8.05
C PRO A 10 -15.67 -13.32 -7.34
N ALA A 11 -16.71 -13.03 -6.56
CA ALA A 11 -16.63 -12.06 -5.49
C ALA A 11 -15.56 -12.55 -4.51
N HIS A 12 -14.29 -12.28 -4.83
CA HIS A 12 -13.24 -12.20 -3.83
C HIS A 12 -13.52 -10.94 -3.02
N GLN A 13 -14.48 -11.03 -2.11
CA GLN A 13 -14.41 -10.24 -0.89
C GLN A 13 -13.53 -11.02 0.08
N PRO A 14 -12.22 -10.73 0.17
CA PRO A 14 -11.54 -11.04 1.41
C PRO A 14 -12.21 -10.20 2.49
N ARG A 15 -12.71 -10.84 3.55
CA ARG A 15 -13.35 -10.20 4.72
C ARG A 15 -12.37 -9.37 5.58
N HIS A 16 -11.25 -8.96 5.01
CA HIS A 16 -10.25 -8.02 5.52
C HIS A 16 -9.70 -7.22 4.32
N ALA A 17 -10.58 -6.78 3.42
CA ALA A 17 -10.19 -5.88 2.34
C ALA A 17 -9.81 -4.55 2.98
N VAL A 18 -8.51 -4.33 3.16
CA VAL A 18 -7.98 -3.01 3.47
C VAL A 18 -8.54 -2.06 2.43
N ASP A 19 -9.28 -1.04 2.88
CA ASP A 19 -9.83 -0.04 1.99
C ASP A 19 -8.68 0.87 1.52
N LEU A 20 -7.98 0.38 0.49
CA LEU A 20 -6.86 1.09 -0.12
C LEU A 20 -7.32 2.42 -0.70
N ASP A 21 -8.58 2.57 -1.11
CA ASP A 21 -9.11 3.84 -1.61
C ASP A 21 -9.21 4.86 -0.47
N ALA A 22 -9.77 4.46 0.68
CA ALA A 22 -9.81 5.28 1.88
C ALA A 22 -8.40 5.66 2.39
N GLU A 23 -7.45 4.71 2.38
CA GLU A 23 -6.06 5.02 2.72
C GLU A 23 -5.44 6.01 1.73
N MET A 24 -5.60 5.80 0.42
CA MET A 24 -5.08 6.73 -0.59
C MET A 24 -5.69 8.12 -0.45
N ALA A 25 -6.98 8.22 -0.14
CA ALA A 25 -7.63 9.50 0.13
C ALA A 25 -7.02 10.19 1.36
N TYR A 26 -6.78 9.45 2.44
CA TYR A 26 -6.11 9.96 3.65
C TYR A 26 -4.70 10.46 3.34
N TRP A 27 -3.88 9.67 2.64
CA TRP A 27 -2.52 10.05 2.27
C TRP A 27 -2.49 11.24 1.30
N ARG A 28 -3.45 11.31 0.38
CA ARG A 28 -3.61 12.45 -0.52
C ARG A 28 -3.96 13.73 0.23
N GLN A 29 -4.84 13.64 1.22
CA GLN A 29 -5.17 14.78 2.08
C GLN A 29 -3.96 15.20 2.92
N ALA A 30 -3.24 14.25 3.53
CA ALA A 30 -2.02 14.54 4.28
C ALA A 30 -0.94 15.21 3.40
N HIS A 31 -0.84 14.84 2.13
CA HIS A 31 0.06 15.49 1.16
C HIS A 31 -0.39 16.92 0.85
N ALA A 32 -1.69 17.13 0.63
CA ALA A 32 -2.27 18.45 0.41
C ALA A 32 -2.14 19.37 1.64
N GLU A 33 -2.14 18.82 2.86
CA GLU A 33 -1.85 19.52 4.11
C GLU A 33 -0.35 19.84 4.30
N GLY A 34 0.53 19.39 3.39
CA GLY A 34 1.98 19.58 3.48
C GLY A 34 2.65 18.71 4.54
N ARG A 35 1.98 17.65 5.01
CA ARG A 35 2.53 16.69 5.98
C ARG A 35 3.44 15.64 5.35
N LEU A 36 3.34 15.47 4.03
CA LEU A 36 4.29 14.66 3.25
C LEU A 36 5.34 15.57 2.59
N GLY A 37 6.47 14.98 2.22
CA GLY A 37 7.58 15.68 1.60
C GLY A 37 7.22 16.34 0.26
N HIS A 38 8.21 17.05 -0.30
CA HIS A 38 8.02 17.88 -1.50
C HIS A 38 7.82 17.10 -2.81
N GLN A 39 7.89 15.77 -2.79
CA GLN A 39 7.76 14.96 -4.02
C GLN A 39 6.31 14.88 -4.50
N GLY A 40 6.15 14.46 -5.76
CA GLY A 40 4.84 14.23 -6.34
C GLY A 40 4.07 13.16 -5.57
N PHE A 41 2.77 13.38 -5.35
CA PHE A 41 1.92 12.37 -4.73
C PHE A 41 1.91 11.05 -5.52
N ALA A 42 2.17 11.08 -6.83
CA ALA A 42 2.27 9.88 -7.65
C ALA A 42 3.40 8.93 -7.18
N ASP A 43 4.57 9.47 -6.86
CA ASP A 43 5.69 8.69 -6.31
C ASP A 43 5.32 8.08 -4.96
N TYR A 44 4.72 8.89 -4.08
CA TYR A 44 4.28 8.44 -2.76
C TYR A 44 3.17 7.39 -2.84
N ALA A 45 2.19 7.58 -3.72
CA ALA A 45 1.10 6.63 -3.93
C ALA A 45 1.61 5.29 -4.46
N GLN A 46 2.59 5.30 -5.37
CA GLN A 46 3.22 4.08 -5.86
C GLN A 46 3.96 3.35 -4.74
N LEU A 47 4.71 4.09 -3.91
CA LEU A 47 5.41 3.56 -2.74
C LEU A 47 4.47 2.94 -1.70
N LEU A 48 3.38 3.65 -1.39
CA LEU A 48 2.36 3.17 -0.47
C LEU A 48 1.72 1.89 -1.02
N LYS A 49 1.39 1.85 -2.30
CA LYS A 49 0.78 0.67 -2.94
C LYS A 49 1.70 -0.54 -2.90
N ILE A 50 3.00 -0.37 -3.16
CA ILE A 50 4.01 -1.43 -3.00
C ILE A 50 4.08 -1.88 -1.53
N GLY A 51 4.12 -0.92 -0.59
CA GLY A 51 4.14 -1.22 0.84
C GLY A 51 2.93 -2.03 1.30
N TYR A 52 1.73 -1.68 0.84
CA TYR A 52 0.51 -2.42 1.14
C TYR A 52 0.49 -3.80 0.48
N ASP A 53 0.94 -3.91 -0.77
CA ASP A 53 1.05 -5.19 -1.46
C ASP A 53 1.96 -6.16 -0.69
N VAL A 54 3.14 -5.70 -0.27
CA VAL A 54 4.09 -6.48 0.56
C VAL A 54 3.45 -6.88 1.89
N TYR A 55 2.75 -5.97 2.56
CA TYR A 55 2.09 -6.27 3.84
C TYR A 55 0.96 -7.31 3.70
N LEU A 56 0.16 -7.19 2.64
CA LEU A 56 -0.96 -8.11 2.35
C LEU A 56 -0.48 -9.47 1.83
N ALA A 57 0.61 -9.49 1.05
CA ALA A 57 1.21 -10.72 0.55
C ALA A 57 1.87 -11.56 1.66
N TYR A 58 2.39 -10.89 2.69
CA TYR A 58 3.14 -11.55 3.77
C TYR A 58 2.59 -11.23 5.17
N PRO A 59 1.36 -11.65 5.52
CA PRO A 59 0.74 -11.33 6.81
C PRO A 59 1.43 -11.98 8.02
N ARG A 60 2.30 -12.97 7.80
CA ARG A 60 3.10 -13.65 8.85
C ARG A 60 4.57 -13.22 8.85
N ALA A 61 4.98 -12.33 7.95
CA ALA A 61 6.36 -11.89 7.90
C ALA A 61 6.66 -10.88 9.01
N ASN A 62 7.88 -10.95 9.53
CA ASN A 62 8.36 -9.98 10.50
C ASN A 62 8.72 -8.66 9.79
N GLU A 63 8.77 -7.56 10.54
CA GLU A 63 9.12 -6.22 10.03
C GLU A 63 10.42 -6.25 9.19
N ALA A 64 11.45 -6.99 9.64
CA ALA A 64 12.72 -7.14 8.93
C ALA A 64 12.61 -7.87 7.57
N GLN A 65 11.66 -8.81 7.44
CA GLN A 65 11.40 -9.50 6.17
C GLN A 65 10.61 -8.58 5.23
N LEU A 66 9.59 -7.90 5.74
CA LEU A 66 8.82 -6.92 4.97
C LEU A 66 9.72 -5.79 4.46
N TYR A 67 10.63 -5.26 5.29
CA TYR A 67 11.60 -4.27 4.84
C TYR A 67 12.55 -4.80 3.78
N ARG A 68 12.99 -6.07 3.86
CA ARG A 68 13.84 -6.65 2.80
C ARG A 68 13.12 -6.69 1.46
N VAL A 69 11.86 -7.14 1.44
CA VAL A 69 11.05 -7.19 0.22
C VAL A 69 10.75 -5.78 -0.29
N LEU A 70 10.40 -4.86 0.61
CA LEU A 70 10.17 -3.45 0.26
C LEU A 70 11.43 -2.79 -0.31
N GLN A 71 12.59 -3.05 0.28
CA GLN A 71 13.86 -2.51 -0.17
C GLN A 71 14.20 -3.03 -1.57
N ASP A 72 14.01 -4.32 -1.82
CA ASP A 72 14.21 -4.92 -3.14
C ASP A 72 13.28 -4.27 -4.20
N ALA A 73 11.99 -4.18 -3.90
CA ALA A 73 11.00 -3.52 -4.75
C ALA A 73 11.33 -2.03 -4.98
N TYR A 74 11.77 -1.33 -3.93
CA TYR A 74 12.22 0.05 -4.03
C TYR A 74 13.45 0.17 -4.92
N HIS A 75 14.45 -0.71 -4.82
CA HIS A 75 15.62 -0.67 -5.71
C HIS A 75 15.24 -0.88 -7.19
N GLN A 76 14.21 -1.69 -7.45
CA GLN A 76 13.68 -1.88 -8.81
C GLN A 76 12.97 -0.63 -9.33
N CYS A 77 12.25 0.10 -8.47
CA CYS A 77 11.55 1.34 -8.83
C CYS A 77 12.39 2.61 -8.64
N ALA A 78 13.52 2.55 -7.94
CA ALA A 78 14.40 3.68 -7.61
C ALA A 78 14.78 4.54 -8.80
N PRO A 79 15.11 4.02 -10.01
CA PRO A 79 15.40 4.87 -11.16
C PRO A 79 14.19 5.69 -11.65
N MET A 80 12.98 5.34 -11.23
CA MET A 80 11.73 6.04 -11.58
C MET A 80 11.17 6.87 -10.43
N LEU A 81 11.66 6.68 -9.20
CA LEU A 81 11.19 7.36 -8.00
C LEU A 81 12.13 8.50 -7.62
N SER A 82 11.57 9.68 -7.36
CA SER A 82 12.35 10.82 -6.84
C SER A 82 12.42 10.87 -5.30
N VAL A 83 11.75 9.93 -4.62
CA VAL A 83 11.68 9.85 -3.16
C VAL A 83 12.90 9.09 -2.62
N PRO A 84 13.69 9.63 -1.67
CA PRO A 84 14.83 8.92 -1.10
C PRO A 84 14.39 7.75 -0.19
N TRP A 85 15.26 6.74 -0.04
CA TRP A 85 14.95 5.53 0.71
C TRP A 85 14.55 5.79 2.17
N ASP A 86 15.19 6.73 2.86
CA ASP A 86 14.81 7.09 4.24
C ASP A 86 13.36 7.60 4.33
N GLU A 87 12.94 8.43 3.37
CA GLU A 87 11.59 8.98 3.32
C GLU A 87 10.57 7.90 2.91
N ALA A 88 10.93 7.06 1.93
CA ALA A 88 10.15 5.90 1.52
C ALA A 88 9.91 4.91 2.68
N ARG A 89 10.97 4.54 3.40
CA ARG A 89 10.90 3.64 4.54
C ARG A 89 10.04 4.24 5.66
N TRP A 90 10.22 5.52 5.97
CA TRP A 90 9.41 6.20 6.98
C TRP A 90 7.93 6.18 6.60
N LEU A 91 7.61 6.53 5.34
CA LEU A 91 6.24 6.57 4.84
C LEU A 91 5.56 5.21 4.89
N VAL A 92 6.20 4.17 4.36
CA VAL A 92 5.64 2.82 4.32
C VAL A 92 5.47 2.24 5.72
N ARG A 93 6.41 2.50 6.63
CA ARG A 93 6.26 2.11 8.04
C ARG A 93 5.04 2.78 8.67
N HIS A 94 4.85 4.08 8.42
CA HIS A 94 3.71 4.83 8.94
C HIS A 94 2.39 4.29 8.37
N ALA A 95 2.38 3.90 7.10
CA ALA A 95 1.26 3.22 6.46
C ALA A 95 0.94 1.87 7.09
N TRP A 96 1.95 1.04 7.37
CA TRP A 96 1.73 -0.23 8.08
C TRP A 96 1.22 -0.05 9.50
N GLN A 97 1.74 0.95 10.23
CA GLN A 97 1.27 1.27 11.58
C GLN A 97 -0.17 1.79 11.57
N HIS A 98 -0.51 2.68 10.65
CA HIS A 98 -1.87 3.17 10.45
C HIS A 98 -2.80 2.00 10.13
N LEU A 99 -2.40 1.14 9.20
CA LEU A 99 -3.17 -0.03 8.81
C LEU A 99 -3.38 -1.02 9.97
N ALA A 100 -2.34 -1.29 10.76
CA ALA A 100 -2.43 -2.15 11.93
C ALA A 100 -3.36 -1.56 13.00
N HIS A 101 -3.40 -0.22 13.15
CA HIS A 101 -4.34 0.48 14.03
C HIS A 101 -5.77 0.44 13.50
N SER A 102 -5.96 0.66 12.20
CA SER A 102 -7.27 0.63 11.52
C SER A 102 -7.86 -0.78 11.53
N GLY A 103 -7.03 -1.81 11.36
CA GLY A 103 -7.44 -3.22 11.36
C GLY A 103 -7.69 -3.82 12.74
N HIS A 104 -7.21 -3.18 13.83
CA HIS A 104 -7.47 -3.63 15.21
C HIS A 104 -8.83 -3.20 15.76
N ARG A 105 -9.59 -2.35 15.03
CA ARG A 105 -10.96 -1.99 15.40
C ARG A 105 -11.94 -2.97 14.75
N HIS A 106 -12.05 -4.17 15.29
CA HIS A 106 -13.18 -5.06 15.01
C HIS A 106 -13.54 -5.89 16.24
#